data_AF-A0A4Y1Z863-F1
#
_entry.id   AF-A0A4Y1Z863-F1
#
_cell.length_a   1.000
_cell.length_b   1.000
_cell.length_c   1.000
_cell.angle_alpha   90.00
_cell.angle_beta   90.00
_cell.angle_gamma   90.00
#
_symmetry.space_group_name_H-M   'P 1'
#
loop_
_entity.id
_entity.type
_entity.pdbx_description
1 polymer ?
#
loop_
_entity_poly.entity_id
_entity_poly.type
_entity_poly.pdbx_seq_one_letter_code
_entity_poly.pdbx_strand_id
1 'polypeptide(L)'
;MIDLKATQFSLLFFLKDRISKKGNKSLRGELNNKPLYFENKSACTKKRKAGELVSEIDSSTLEKSRDLLKRAHESGASDLHFTPREKDTLVELRINGYLYELSVLKPSSAEQIINHFKFCCGMDIGERRLPQSGGMRVVINHDLVYLRASILPHPK
;
A
#
# COMPACT_ATOMS: atom_id res chain seq x y z
N MET A 1 -4.40 14.18 26.01
CA MET A 1 -3.38 13.28 25.43
C MET A 1 -4.14 12.15 24.74
N ILE A 2 -4.31 12.22 23.41
CA ILE A 2 -5.21 11.30 22.69
C ILE A 2 -4.41 10.04 22.35
N ASP A 3 -4.74 8.93 23.02
CA ASP A 3 -4.15 7.60 22.83
C ASP A 3 -4.13 7.15 21.37
N LEU A 4 -2.93 6.98 20.82
CA LEU A 4 -2.62 6.36 19.52
C LEU A 4 -2.32 4.87 19.76
N LYS A 5 -3.34 4.02 19.88
CA LYS A 5 -3.12 2.56 19.80
C LYS A 5 -4.20 1.91 18.94
N ALA A 6 -3.70 1.10 18.00
CA ALA A 6 -4.41 0.17 17.13
C ALA A 6 -5.27 0.76 15.98
N THR A 7 -4.70 0.78 14.77
CA THR A 7 -5.46 0.82 13.51
C THR A 7 -5.01 -0.38 12.69
N GLN A 8 -5.86 -1.39 12.52
CA GLN A 8 -5.54 -2.50 11.62
C GLN A 8 -5.64 -1.98 10.18
N PHE A 9 -4.55 -2.10 9.43
CA PHE A 9 -4.51 -1.72 8.03
C PHE A 9 -4.40 -3.00 7.21
N SER A 10 -5.41 -3.29 6.40
CA SER A 10 -5.42 -4.46 5.54
C SER A 10 -5.38 -4.01 4.09
N LEU A 11 -4.27 -4.30 3.42
CA LEU A 11 -4.14 -4.17 1.98
C LEU A 11 -4.57 -5.50 1.35
N LEU A 12 -5.78 -5.53 0.83
CA LEU A 12 -6.31 -6.67 0.08
C LEU A 12 -5.74 -6.62 -1.34
N PHE A 13 -4.92 -7.61 -1.68
CA PHE A 13 -4.28 -7.71 -2.99
C PHE A 13 -5.20 -8.51 -3.92
N PHE A 14 -6.01 -7.83 -4.72
CA PHE A 14 -6.84 -8.54 -5.68
C PHE A 14 -6.00 -8.92 -6.92
N LEU A 15 -5.14 -9.94 -6.78
CA LEU A 15 -4.29 -10.52 -7.84
C LEU A 15 -5.06 -11.22 -8.98
N LYS A 16 -6.41 -11.16 -9.01
CA LYS A 16 -7.19 -11.98 -9.95
C LYS A 16 -7.16 -11.50 -11.39
N ASP A 17 -7.01 -10.20 -11.62
CA ASP A 17 -6.77 -9.69 -12.98
C ASP A 17 -5.28 -9.53 -13.21
N ARG A 18 -4.58 -10.67 -13.35
CA ARG A 18 -3.42 -10.68 -14.24
C ARG A 18 -3.96 -10.32 -15.61
N ILE A 19 -3.91 -9.06 -15.99
CA ILE A 19 -3.88 -8.69 -17.40
C ILE A 19 -2.51 -9.14 -17.90
N SER A 20 -2.34 -10.47 -18.03
CA SER A 20 -1.25 -11.04 -18.81
C SER A 20 -1.37 -10.41 -20.17
N LYS A 21 -0.34 -9.69 -20.59
CA LYS A 21 -0.26 -9.05 -21.91
C LYS A 21 -0.19 -10.12 -23.02
N LYS A 22 -1.23 -10.92 -23.19
CA LYS A 22 -1.50 -11.59 -24.46
C LYS A 22 -2.14 -10.55 -25.39
N GLY A 23 -1.30 -9.90 -26.17
CA GLY A 23 -1.71 -9.08 -27.31
C GLY A 23 -1.78 -7.59 -27.03
N ASN A 24 -0.64 -6.91 -27.11
CA ASN A 24 -0.53 -5.64 -27.84
C ASN A 24 0.95 -5.27 -28.00
N LYS A 25 1.46 -5.45 -29.24
CA LYS A 25 2.86 -5.22 -29.64
C LYS A 25 3.30 -3.74 -29.56
N SER A 26 2.40 -2.80 -29.29
CA SER A 26 2.68 -1.35 -29.29
C SER A 26 3.35 -0.82 -28.00
N LEU A 27 3.21 -1.50 -26.86
CA LEU A 27 3.76 -1.01 -25.58
C LEU A 27 5.19 -1.54 -25.26
N ARG A 28 5.84 -2.20 -26.23
CA ARG A 28 7.16 -2.84 -26.04
C ARG A 28 8.32 -1.85 -25.83
N GLY A 29 8.17 -0.59 -26.23
CA GLY A 29 9.27 0.39 -26.18
C GLY A 29 9.45 1.13 -24.85
N GLU A 30 8.46 1.13 -23.96
CA GLU A 30 8.40 2.14 -22.90
C GLU A 30 8.49 1.63 -21.45
N LEU A 31 8.50 0.31 -21.23
CA LEU A 31 8.36 -0.26 -19.88
C LEU A 31 9.63 -0.90 -19.33
N ASN A 32 10.74 -0.84 -20.08
CA ASN A 32 11.95 -1.59 -19.75
C ASN A 32 12.77 -0.95 -18.62
N ASN A 33 12.42 0.25 -18.14
CA ASN A 33 13.10 0.94 -17.03
C ASN A 33 12.13 1.72 -16.11
N LYS A 34 10.83 1.44 -16.14
CA LYS A 34 9.86 2.22 -15.35
C LYS A 34 9.81 1.67 -13.91
N PRO A 35 10.32 2.40 -12.87
CA PRO A 35 10.21 2.00 -11.47
C PRO A 35 8.75 1.81 -11.06
N LEU A 36 8.51 1.25 -9.86
CA LEU A 36 7.17 1.12 -9.29
C LEU A 36 6.43 2.48 -9.33
N TYR A 37 5.51 2.63 -10.30
CA TYR A 37 4.70 3.82 -10.50
C TYR A 37 3.31 3.61 -9.91
N PHE A 38 2.89 4.56 -9.10
CA PHE A 38 1.51 4.68 -8.63
C PHE A 38 0.72 5.49 -9.66
N GLU A 39 -0.19 4.86 -10.40
CA GLU A 39 -1.14 5.59 -11.26
C GLU A 39 -2.26 6.18 -10.37
N ASN A 40 -2.06 7.40 -9.87
CA ASN A 40 -3.11 8.16 -9.18
C ASN A 40 -4.08 8.76 -10.21
N LYS A 41 -5.12 8.02 -10.62
CA LYS A 41 -6.20 8.54 -11.49
C LYS A 41 -7.36 9.18 -10.73
N SER A 42 -7.33 9.18 -9.40
CA SER A 42 -8.39 9.74 -8.57
C SER A 42 -7.85 10.85 -7.68
N ALA A 43 -7.65 12.02 -8.29
CA ALA A 43 -7.70 13.28 -7.59
C ALA A 43 -9.13 13.46 -7.05
N CYS A 44 -9.38 13.10 -5.79
CA CYS A 44 -10.58 13.52 -5.08
C CYS A 44 -10.41 14.99 -4.64
N THR A 45 -10.77 15.88 -5.56
CA THR A 45 -11.35 17.22 -5.42
C THR A 45 -11.43 17.85 -4.01
N LYS A 46 -10.29 18.19 -3.40
CA LYS A 46 -10.15 19.42 -2.61
C LYS A 46 -8.79 20.04 -2.95
N LYS A 47 -8.79 21.30 -3.40
CA LYS A 47 -7.60 22.15 -3.55
C LYS A 47 -6.89 22.29 -2.19
N ARG A 48 -6.14 21.29 -1.78
CA ARG A 48 -4.93 21.48 -0.99
C ARG A 48 -3.80 21.38 -1.97
N LYS A 49 -2.82 22.27 -1.90
CA LYS A 49 -1.62 22.24 -2.75
C LYS A 49 -0.97 20.86 -2.61
N ALA A 50 -1.27 19.96 -3.54
CA ALA A 50 -0.69 18.62 -3.61
C ALA A 50 0.81 18.65 -3.96
N GLY A 51 1.35 19.83 -4.31
CA GLY A 51 2.74 20.04 -4.68
C GLY A 51 3.71 20.25 -3.52
N GLU A 52 3.26 20.31 -2.26
CA GLU A 52 4.14 20.62 -1.11
C GLU A 52 4.36 19.43 -0.16
N LEU A 53 3.56 18.36 -0.27
CA LEU A 53 3.65 17.17 0.58
C LEU A 53 4.48 16.02 -0.03
N VAL A 54 4.90 16.17 -1.30
CA VAL A 54 5.65 15.14 -2.04
C VAL A 54 7.17 15.29 -1.82
N SER A 55 7.65 16.44 -1.34
CA SER A 55 9.08 16.71 -1.11
C SER A 55 9.63 16.21 0.24
N GLU A 56 8.78 15.68 1.14
CA GLU A 56 9.19 15.19 2.46
C GLU A 56 8.74 13.74 2.75
N ILE A 57 8.49 12.93 1.71
CA ILE A 57 8.41 11.48 1.94
C ILE A 57 9.85 10.98 2.05
N ASP A 58 10.24 10.56 3.24
CA ASP A 58 11.55 9.96 3.49
C ASP A 58 11.81 8.83 2.48
N SER A 59 12.95 8.90 1.78
CA SER A 59 13.38 7.88 0.80
C SER A 59 13.30 6.49 1.41
N SER A 60 13.61 6.36 2.71
CA SER A 60 13.57 5.09 3.43
C SER A 60 12.15 4.50 3.51
N THR A 61 11.12 5.34 3.64
CA THR A 61 9.72 4.90 3.73
C THR A 61 9.21 4.43 2.37
N LEU A 62 9.58 5.16 1.31
CA LEU A 62 9.26 4.82 -0.06
C LEU A 62 9.87 3.46 -0.45
N GLU A 63 11.14 3.26 -0.13
CA GLU A 63 11.87 2.01 -0.39
C GLU A 63 11.26 0.83 0.37
N LYS A 64 10.97 0.98 1.67
CA LYS A 64 10.32 -0.07 2.46
C LYS A 64 8.94 -0.44 1.93
N SER A 65 8.14 0.55 1.57
CA SER A 65 6.79 0.31 1.03
C SER A 65 6.85 -0.48 -0.28
N ARG A 66 7.81 -0.14 -1.15
CA ARG A 66 8.09 -0.88 -2.39
C ARG A 66 8.54 -2.30 -2.12
N ASP A 67 9.47 -2.50 -1.20
CA ASP A 67 10.00 -3.81 -0.85
C ASP A 67 8.89 -4.73 -0.31
N LEU A 68 8.02 -4.22 0.57
CA LEU A 68 6.89 -4.96 1.10
C LEU A 68 5.91 -5.42 0.01
N LEU A 69 5.55 -4.52 -0.91
CA LEU A 69 4.69 -4.86 -2.05
C LEU A 69 5.34 -5.89 -2.98
N LYS A 70 6.64 -5.74 -3.25
CA LYS A 70 7.40 -6.65 -4.08
C LYS A 70 7.45 -8.05 -3.46
N ARG A 71 7.79 -8.16 -2.18
CA ARG A 71 7.80 -9.45 -1.46
C ARG A 71 6.42 -10.10 -1.41
N ALA A 72 5.37 -9.33 -1.18
CA ALA A 72 4.00 -9.84 -1.21
C ALA A 72 3.64 -10.42 -2.58
N HIS A 73 4.00 -9.71 -3.66
CA HIS A 73 3.76 -10.15 -5.03
C HIS A 73 4.59 -11.40 -5.40
N GLU A 74 5.87 -11.43 -5.08
CA GLU A 74 6.77 -12.57 -5.35
C GLU A 74 6.38 -13.82 -4.57
N SER A 75 5.84 -13.65 -3.35
CA SER A 75 5.32 -14.75 -2.53
C SER A 75 3.94 -15.26 -2.98
N GLY A 76 3.32 -14.61 -3.98
CA GLY A 76 1.98 -14.95 -4.44
C GLY A 76 0.89 -14.69 -3.38
N ALA A 77 1.09 -13.73 -2.49
CA ALA A 77 0.14 -13.42 -1.43
C ALA A 77 -1.14 -12.79 -1.99
N SER A 78 -2.29 -13.21 -1.44
CA SER A 78 -3.59 -12.57 -1.70
C SER A 78 -3.75 -11.28 -0.91
N ASP A 79 -3.12 -11.16 0.26
CA ASP A 79 -3.31 -10.01 1.15
C ASP A 79 -2.02 -9.66 1.88
N LEU A 80 -1.84 -8.36 2.13
CA LEU A 80 -0.79 -7.81 2.99
C LEU A 80 -1.47 -7.11 4.17
N HIS A 81 -1.30 -7.66 5.37
CA HIS A 81 -1.91 -7.16 6.59
C HIS A 81 -0.87 -6.46 7.46
N PHE A 82 -1.26 -5.32 8.04
CA PHE A 82 -0.50 -4.61 9.07
C PHE A 82 -1.34 -4.63 10.34
N THR A 83 -0.88 -5.42 11.29
CA THR A 83 -1.53 -5.66 12.58
C THR A 83 -0.72 -4.94 13.67
N PRO A 84 -1.14 -3.74 14.11
CA PRO A 84 -0.47 -3.06 15.21
C PRO A 84 -0.66 -3.84 16.51
N ARG A 85 0.43 -3.98 17.26
CA ARG A 85 0.50 -4.54 18.60
C ARG A 85 0.92 -3.43 19.57
N GLU A 86 1.07 -3.76 20.84
CA GLU A 86 1.42 -2.76 21.86
C GLU A 86 2.80 -2.13 21.66
N LYS A 87 3.77 -2.91 21.16
CA LYS A 87 5.19 -2.52 21.06
C LYS A 87 5.68 -2.39 19.62
N ASP A 88 5.01 -3.04 18.68
CA ASP A 88 5.41 -3.15 17.29
C ASP A 88 4.19 -3.28 16.38
N THR A 89 4.42 -3.35 15.07
CA THR A 89 3.41 -3.69 14.09
C THR A 89 3.86 -4.94 13.37
N LEU A 90 3.05 -6.00 13.46
CA LEU A 90 3.26 -7.22 12.71
C LEU A 90 2.78 -7.02 11.28
N VAL A 91 3.60 -7.44 10.31
CA VAL A 91 3.24 -7.47 8.89
C VAL A 91 3.08 -8.92 8.46
N GLU A 92 1.90 -9.26 7.95
CA GLU A 92 1.53 -10.63 7.59
C GLU A 92 1.10 -10.71 6.13
N LEU A 93 1.40 -11.83 5.48
CA LEU A 93 0.93 -12.17 4.15
C LEU A 93 -0.13 -13.27 4.25
N ARG A 94 -1.24 -13.10 3.54
CA ARG A 94 -2.15 -14.22 3.31
C ARG A 94 -1.72 -14.96 2.06
N ILE A 95 -1.32 -16.22 2.20
CA ILE A 95 -0.94 -17.08 1.07
C ILE A 95 -1.78 -18.35 1.18
N ASN A 96 -2.55 -18.66 0.13
CA ASN A 96 -3.41 -19.85 0.08
C ASN A 96 -4.36 -20.00 1.29
N GLY A 97 -4.84 -18.88 1.85
CA GLY A 97 -5.75 -18.85 2.99
C GLY A 97 -5.07 -18.83 4.37
N TYR A 98 -3.76 -19.04 4.45
CA TYR A 98 -2.99 -19.00 5.69
C TYR A 98 -2.26 -17.67 5.85
N LEU A 99 -2.11 -17.21 7.09
CA LEU A 99 -1.33 -16.02 7.43
C LEU A 99 0.12 -16.41 7.75
N TYR A 100 1.06 -15.71 7.13
CA TYR A 100 2.49 -15.87 7.30
C TYR A 100 3.10 -14.55 7.76
N GLU A 101 3.90 -14.57 8.81
CA GLU A 101 4.68 -13.40 9.23
C GLU A 101 5.74 -13.05 8.18
N LEU A 102 5.72 -11.79 7.72
CA LEU A 102 6.70 -11.25 6.78
C LEU A 102 7.77 -10.42 7.49
N SER A 103 7.36 -9.53 8.40
CA SER A 103 8.28 -8.66 9.13
C SER A 103 7.61 -8.04 10.36
N VAL A 104 8.43 -7.57 11.30
CA VAL A 104 8.00 -6.76 12.44
C VAL A 104 8.56 -5.35 12.30
N LEU A 105 7.69 -4.35 12.37
CA LEU A 105 8.04 -2.94 12.20
C LEU A 105 7.89 -2.18 13.51
N LYS A 106 8.75 -1.18 13.73
CA LYS A 106 8.53 -0.20 14.80
C LYS A 106 7.25 0.59 14.52
N PRO A 107 6.46 0.98 15.55
CA PRO A 107 5.18 1.67 15.34
C PRO A 107 5.29 2.93 14.46
N SER A 108 6.35 3.72 14.66
CA SER A 108 6.60 4.93 13.85
C SER A 108 6.85 4.63 12.38
N SER A 109 7.64 3.59 12.07
CA SER A 109 7.92 3.19 10.70
C SER A 109 6.66 2.62 10.02
N ALA A 110 5.86 1.85 10.75
CA ALA A 110 4.60 1.32 10.24
C ALA A 110 3.60 2.44 9.93
N GLU A 111 3.51 3.44 10.80
CA GLU A 111 2.65 4.61 10.59
C GLU A 111 3.04 5.40 9.34
N GLN A 112 4.34 5.64 9.12
CA GLN A 112 4.83 6.30 7.91
C GLN A 112 4.47 5.52 6.63
N ILE A 113 4.64 4.20 6.65
CA ILE A 113 4.28 3.31 5.53
C ILE A 113 2.77 3.33 5.28
N ILE A 114 1.94 3.26 6.32
CA ILE A 114 0.47 3.32 6.20
C ILE A 114 0.03 4.68 5.62
N ASN A 115 0.63 5.78 6.07
CA ASN A 115 0.34 7.11 5.53
C ASN A 115 0.75 7.23 4.06
N HIS A 116 1.87 6.61 3.67
CA HIS A 116 2.27 6.52 2.28
C HIS A 116 1.24 5.74 1.44
N PHE A 117 0.75 4.59 1.92
CA PHE A 117 -0.30 3.85 1.23
C PHE A 117 -1.64 4.59 1.18
N LYS A 118 -2.02 5.30 2.25
CA LYS A 118 -3.19 6.19 2.25
C LYS A 118 -3.12 7.21 1.13
N PHE A 119 -1.97 7.89 1.02
CA PHE A 119 -1.72 8.85 -0.04
C PHE A 119 -1.84 8.21 -1.43
N CYS A 120 -1.20 7.06 -1.65
CA CYS A 120 -1.25 6.35 -2.93
C CYS A 120 -2.65 5.80 -3.27
N CYS A 121 -3.52 5.60 -2.28
CA CYS A 121 -4.92 5.18 -2.48
C CYS A 121 -5.91 6.34 -2.53
N GLY A 122 -5.47 7.59 -2.44
CA GLY A 122 -6.35 8.77 -2.40
C GLY A 122 -7.20 8.88 -1.13
N MET A 123 -6.74 8.29 -0.02
CA MET A 123 -7.39 8.35 1.30
C MET A 123 -6.96 9.59 2.10
N ASP A 124 -7.74 9.94 3.13
CA ASP A 124 -7.36 11.01 4.05
C ASP A 124 -6.31 10.52 5.06
N ILE A 125 -5.10 11.07 4.95
CA ILE A 125 -3.96 10.76 5.83
C ILE A 125 -4.26 11.15 7.28
N GLY A 126 -4.91 12.30 7.48
CA GLY A 126 -5.19 12.87 8.80
C GLY A 126 -6.32 12.17 9.54
N GLU A 127 -7.24 11.51 8.82
CA GLU A 127 -8.34 10.77 9.45
C GLU A 127 -7.89 9.36 9.86
N ARG A 128 -8.17 9.01 11.12
CA ARG A 128 -7.80 7.71 11.74
C ARG A 128 -8.92 7.09 12.55
N ARG A 129 -10.00 7.82 12.81
CA ARG A 129 -11.12 7.42 13.66
C ARG A 129 -12.21 6.68 12.88
N LEU A 130 -12.29 6.92 11.57
CA LEU A 130 -13.29 6.31 10.69
C LEU A 130 -12.64 5.26 9.78
N PRO A 131 -13.37 4.16 9.46
CA PRO A 131 -12.94 3.23 8.42
C PRO A 131 -12.74 3.94 7.09
N GLN A 132 -11.68 3.55 6.37
CA GLN A 132 -11.39 4.08 5.03
C GLN A 132 -11.16 2.94 4.05
N SER A 133 -11.52 3.17 2.78
CA SER A 133 -11.29 2.24 1.69
C SER A 133 -10.87 3.00 0.44
N GLY A 134 -10.00 2.39 -0.35
CA GLY A 134 -9.43 3.00 -1.53
C GLY A 134 -8.79 1.94 -2.40
N GLY A 135 -8.21 2.38 -3.51
CA GLY A 135 -7.53 1.48 -4.42
C GLY A 135 -6.41 2.20 -5.12
N MET A 136 -5.43 1.44 -5.59
CA MET A 136 -4.35 1.96 -6.38
C MET A 136 -3.99 0.98 -7.49
N ARG A 137 -3.39 1.50 -8.55
CA ARG A 137 -2.79 0.70 -9.61
C ARG A 137 -1.28 0.80 -9.48
N VAL A 138 -0.61 -0.33 -9.46
CA VAL A 138 0.83 -0.42 -9.30
C VAL A 138 1.41 -1.34 -10.36
N VAL A 139 2.60 -1.01 -10.85
CA VAL A 139 3.37 -1.91 -11.71
C VAL A 139 4.48 -2.53 -10.87
N ILE A 140 4.46 -3.86 -10.76
CA ILE A 140 5.46 -4.66 -10.03
C ILE A 140 6.03 -5.67 -11.02
N ASN A 141 7.36 -5.71 -11.21
CA ASN A 141 8.03 -6.65 -12.11
C ASN A 141 7.38 -6.71 -13.53
N HIS A 142 6.93 -5.56 -14.05
CA HIS A 142 6.21 -5.40 -15.33
C HIS A 142 4.76 -5.89 -15.39
N ASP A 143 4.21 -6.41 -14.28
CA ASP A 143 2.81 -6.75 -14.15
C ASP A 143 2.02 -5.56 -13.60
N LEU A 144 0.93 -5.21 -14.29
CA LEU A 144 -0.03 -4.22 -13.80
C LEU A 144 -0.95 -4.89 -12.79
N VAL A 145 -0.93 -4.40 -11.57
CA VAL A 145 -1.66 -4.94 -10.42
C VAL A 145 -2.62 -3.88 -9.89
N TYR A 146 -3.84 -4.32 -9.58
CA TYR A 146 -4.85 -3.51 -8.92
C TYR A 146 -4.91 -3.88 -7.44
N LEU A 147 -4.66 -2.91 -6.57
CA LEU A 147 -4.66 -3.08 -5.13
C LEU A 147 -5.89 -2.42 -4.52
N ARG A 148 -6.47 -3.07 -3.50
CA ARG A 148 -7.54 -2.52 -2.68
C ARG A 148 -6.99 -2.33 -1.28
N ALA A 149 -7.02 -1.10 -0.79
CA ALA A 149 -6.62 -0.82 0.58
C ALA A 149 -7.85 -0.59 1.44
N SER A 150 -7.81 -1.12 2.65
CA SER A 150 -8.82 -0.92 3.67
C SER A 150 -8.17 -0.64 5.01
N ILE A 151 -8.76 0.28 5.76
CA ILE A 151 -8.27 0.73 7.06
C ILE A 151 -9.41 0.58 8.03
N LEU A 152 -9.16 -0.18 9.09
CA LEU A 152 -10.10 -0.39 10.17
C LEU A 152 -9.53 0.23 11.45
N PRO A 153 -10.16 1.28 11.98
CA PRO A 153 -9.82 1.77 13.31
C PRO A 153 -10.15 0.65 14.32
N HIS A 154 -9.22 0.35 15.21
CA HIS A 154 -9.53 -0.55 16.32
C HIS A 154 -10.29 0.24 17.39
N PRO A 155 -11.41 -0.27 17.92
CA PRO A 155 -12.06 0.35 19.07
C PRO A 155 -11.13 0.31 20.28
N LYS A 156 -11.12 1.38 21.07
CA LYS A 156 -10.41 1.39 22.36
C LYS A 156 -11.05 0.43 23.35
#